data_AF-A0A8T4J7W5-F1
#
_entry.id   AF-A0A8T4J7W5-F1
#
_cell.length_a   1.000
_cell.length_b   1.000
_cell.length_c   1.000
_cell.angle_alpha   90.00
_cell.angle_beta   90.00
_cell.angle_gamma   90.00
#
_symmetry.space_group_name_H-M   'P 1'
#
loop_
_entity.id
_entity.type
_entity.pdbx_description
1 polymer ?
#
loop_
_entity_poly.entity_id
_entity_poly.type
_entity_poly.pdbx_seq_one_letter_code
_entity_poly.pdbx_strand_id
1 'polypeptide(L)'
;MWVVKASGKMEKFNERKLRRTIMRAGADRTLAEKVVNEVKRRSKDGVTTKQILNLALGILDREIPHIAAKYDLKGSIMRLGPAGYAFEKYFGAVLKESGYLVRQSRIVQGACVRHEIDVTAKKEVRAEAYVKKL
;
A
#
# COMPACT_ATOMS: atom_id res chain seq x y z
N MET A 1 1.79 4.46 -24.78
CA MET A 1 2.60 5.45 -24.05
C MET A 1 3.62 4.76 -23.16
N TRP A 2 4.77 5.38 -22.99
CA TRP A 2 5.78 5.05 -21.99
C TRP A 2 5.44 5.65 -20.64
N VAL A 3 5.76 4.90 -19.59
CA VAL A 3 5.52 5.26 -18.19
C VAL A 3 6.84 5.24 -17.44
N VAL A 4 7.10 6.30 -16.67
CA VAL A 4 8.28 6.41 -15.81
C VAL A 4 7.95 5.87 -14.41
N LYS A 5 8.62 4.80 -13.99
CA LYS A 5 8.48 4.24 -12.63
C LYS A 5 9.12 5.16 -11.60
N ALA A 6 8.77 4.93 -10.33
CA ALA A 6 9.46 5.55 -9.20
C ALA A 6 11.00 5.33 -9.22
N SER A 7 11.48 4.24 -9.83
CA SER A 7 12.91 3.95 -10.01
C SER A 7 13.57 4.70 -11.19
N GLY A 8 12.84 5.57 -11.90
CA GLY A 8 13.29 6.21 -13.14
C GLY A 8 13.25 5.32 -14.39
N LYS A 9 13.09 4.00 -14.24
CA LYS A 9 12.99 3.06 -15.37
C LYS A 9 11.70 3.29 -16.17
N MET A 10 11.80 3.23 -17.49
CA MET A 10 10.66 3.32 -18.40
C MET A 10 10.06 1.95 -18.68
N GLU A 11 8.73 1.86 -18.74
CA GLU A 11 8.02 0.68 -19.25
C GLU A 11 6.84 1.10 -20.14
N LYS A 12 6.42 0.23 -21.06
CA LYS A 12 5.16 0.45 -21.78
C LYS A 12 3.99 0.38 -20.81
N PHE A 13 3.05 1.32 -20.91
CA PHE A 13 1.82 1.29 -20.12
C PHE A 13 1.10 -0.05 -20.33
N ASN A 14 0.72 -0.68 -19.21
CA ASN A 14 0.04 -1.98 -19.21
C ASN A 14 -1.33 -1.84 -18.56
N GLU A 15 -2.37 -1.84 -19.38
CA GLU A 15 -3.77 -1.74 -18.97
C GLU A 15 -4.19 -2.89 -18.05
N ARG A 16 -3.74 -4.12 -18.34
CA ARG A 16 -4.05 -5.29 -17.52
C ARG A 16 -3.52 -5.14 -16.11
N LYS A 17 -2.34 -4.50 -15.95
CA LYS A 17 -1.74 -4.21 -14.64
C LYS A 17 -2.59 -3.23 -13.86
N LEU A 18 -2.98 -2.10 -14.46
CA LEU A 18 -3.81 -1.10 -13.80
C LEU A 18 -5.20 -1.63 -13.44
N ARG A 19 -5.87 -2.29 -14.38
CA ARG A 19 -7.17 -2.94 -14.12
C ARG A 19 -7.10 -3.90 -12.95
N ARG A 20 -6.09 -4.78 -12.94
CA ARG A 20 -5.93 -5.80 -11.90
C ARG A 20 -5.74 -5.17 -10.52
N THR A 21 -4.97 -4.10 -10.41
CA THR A 21 -4.73 -3.44 -9.11
C THR A 21 -6.00 -2.76 -8.59
N ILE A 22 -6.79 -2.15 -9.48
CA ILE A 22 -8.07 -1.52 -9.13
C ILE A 22 -9.10 -2.58 -8.69
N MET A 23 -9.23 -3.69 -9.42
CA MET A 23 -10.12 -4.79 -9.04
C MET A 23 -9.72 -5.43 -7.71
N ARG A 24 -8.41 -5.54 -7.42
CA ARG A 24 -7.92 -6.02 -6.12
C ARG A 24 -8.32 -5.12 -4.95
N ALA A 25 -8.58 -3.83 -5.19
CA ALA A 25 -9.11 -2.92 -4.17
C ALA A 25 -10.63 -3.07 -3.95
N GLY A 26 -11.31 -3.89 -4.76
CA GLY A 26 -12.74 -4.19 -4.64
C GLY A 26 -13.63 -3.58 -5.73
N ALA A 27 -13.05 -2.93 -6.75
CA ALA A 27 -13.83 -2.46 -7.90
C ALA A 27 -14.31 -3.62 -8.77
N ASP A 28 -15.53 -3.50 -9.29
CA ASP A 28 -15.98 -4.37 -10.36
C ASP A 28 -15.23 -4.09 -11.67
N ARG A 29 -15.48 -4.95 -12.68
CA ARG A 29 -14.81 -4.83 -13.98
C ARG A 29 -15.22 -3.55 -14.72
N THR A 30 -16.47 -3.13 -14.61
CA THR A 30 -17.00 -1.95 -15.31
C THR A 30 -16.32 -0.67 -14.85
N LEU A 31 -16.23 -0.48 -13.53
CA LEU A 31 -15.52 0.64 -12.92
C LEU A 31 -14.02 0.58 -13.22
N ALA A 32 -13.40 -0.60 -13.15
CA ALA A 32 -11.98 -0.75 -13.47
C ALA A 32 -11.67 -0.33 -14.91
N GLU A 33 -12.48 -0.73 -15.89
CA GLU A 33 -12.27 -0.30 -17.29
C GLU A 33 -12.56 1.18 -17.51
N LYS A 34 -13.56 1.75 -16.83
CA LYS A 34 -13.81 3.20 -16.84
C LYS A 34 -12.56 3.96 -16.39
N VAL A 35 -11.95 3.56 -15.27
CA VAL A 35 -10.73 4.17 -14.76
C VAL A 35 -9.56 3.99 -15.73
N VAL A 36 -9.35 2.79 -16.28
CA VAL A 36 -8.27 2.52 -17.25
C VAL A 36 -8.38 3.39 -18.48
N ASN A 37 -9.58 3.50 -19.07
CA ASN A 37 -9.83 4.30 -20.25
C ASN A 37 -9.59 5.79 -19.98
N GLU A 38 -10.03 6.28 -18.82
CA GLU A 38 -9.85 7.69 -18.46
C GLU A 38 -8.38 8.02 -18.17
N VAL A 39 -7.64 7.11 -17.52
CA VAL A 39 -6.19 7.23 -17.34
C VAL A 39 -5.49 7.28 -18.69
N LYS A 40 -5.83 6.40 -19.64
CA LYS A 40 -5.25 6.42 -21.00
C LYS A 40 -5.52 7.73 -21.71
N ARG A 41 -6.75 8.25 -21.63
CA ARG A 41 -7.18 9.48 -22.29
C ARG A 41 -6.44 10.70 -21.77
N ARG A 42 -6.22 10.78 -20.45
CA ARG A 42 -5.58 11.93 -19.79
C ARG A 42 -4.06 11.85 -19.73
N SER A 43 -3.49 10.65 -19.88
CA SER A 43 -2.05 10.45 -19.78
C SER A 43 -1.36 10.69 -21.11
N LYS A 44 -0.16 11.28 -21.03
CA LYS A 44 0.74 11.51 -22.17
C LYS A 44 1.95 10.60 -22.07
N ASP A 45 2.75 10.55 -23.13
CA ASP A 45 4.03 9.84 -23.10
C ASP A 45 4.95 10.44 -22.02
N GLY A 46 5.65 9.57 -21.27
CA GLY A 46 6.49 9.98 -20.14
C GLY A 46 5.73 10.20 -18.83
N VAL A 47 4.43 9.88 -18.75
CA VAL A 47 3.67 9.96 -17.48
C VAL A 47 4.32 9.10 -16.39
N THR A 48 4.35 9.57 -15.15
CA THR A 48 4.90 8.79 -14.04
C THR A 48 3.88 7.81 -13.46
N THR A 49 4.34 6.72 -12.84
CA THR A 49 3.46 5.82 -12.09
C THR A 49 2.70 6.52 -10.96
N LYS A 50 3.28 7.59 -10.38
CA LYS A 50 2.64 8.40 -9.34
C LYS A 50 1.47 9.22 -9.91
N GLN A 51 1.64 9.83 -11.08
CA GLN A 51 0.56 10.55 -11.76
C GLN A 51 -0.58 9.62 -12.17
N ILE A 52 -0.27 8.43 -12.70
CA ILE A 52 -1.28 7.40 -13.00
C ILE A 52 -2.07 7.02 -11.74
N LEU A 53 -1.37 6.78 -10.62
CA LEU A 53 -1.99 6.46 -9.34
C LEU A 53 -2.95 7.58 -8.88
N ASN A 54 -2.49 8.83 -8.92
CA ASN A 54 -3.30 9.99 -8.52
C ASN A 54 -4.54 10.18 -9.40
N LEU A 55 -4.41 9.98 -10.73
CA LEU A 55 -5.55 10.02 -11.64
C LEU A 55 -6.57 8.94 -11.32
N ALA A 56 -6.11 7.70 -11.11
CA ALA A 56 -6.97 6.59 -10.75
C ALA A 56 -7.69 6.83 -9.41
N LEU A 57 -6.96 7.30 -8.39
CA LEU A 57 -7.53 7.65 -7.09
C LEU A 57 -8.58 8.76 -7.21
N GLY A 58 -8.30 9.82 -7.96
CA GLY A 58 -9.26 10.91 -8.15
C GLY A 58 -10.54 10.51 -8.88
N ILE A 59 -10.51 9.44 -9.69
CA ILE A 59 -11.72 8.87 -10.31
C ILE A 59 -12.43 7.96 -9.31
N LEU A 60 -11.70 7.03 -8.67
CA LEU A 60 -12.25 6.11 -7.69
C LEU A 60 -12.90 6.85 -6.51
N ASP A 61 -12.34 7.96 -6.07
CA ASP A 61 -12.87 8.73 -4.95
C ASP A 61 -14.21 9.39 -5.27
N ARG A 62 -14.41 9.81 -6.53
CA ARG A 62 -15.69 10.35 -6.99
C ARG A 62 -16.76 9.28 -7.17
N GLU A 63 -16.36 8.10 -7.63
CA GLU A 63 -17.29 7.02 -7.93
C GLU A 63 -17.64 6.24 -6.66
N ILE A 64 -16.62 5.76 -5.93
CA ILE A 64 -16.76 4.90 -4.75
C ILE A 64 -15.61 5.18 -3.75
N PRO A 65 -15.79 6.14 -2.81
CA PRO A 65 -14.74 6.59 -1.89
C PRO A 65 -14.06 5.47 -1.09
N HIS A 66 -14.82 4.46 -0.64
CA HIS A 66 -14.25 3.37 0.15
C HIS A 66 -13.27 2.49 -0.64
N ILE A 67 -13.42 2.40 -1.97
CA ILE A 67 -12.47 1.69 -2.84
C ILE A 67 -11.22 2.55 -3.04
N ALA A 68 -11.38 3.86 -3.20
CA ALA A 68 -10.24 4.79 -3.28
C ALA A 68 -9.37 4.70 -2.02
N ALA A 69 -9.99 4.69 -0.83
CA ALA A 69 -9.30 4.51 0.44
C ALA A 69 -8.50 3.19 0.51
N LYS A 70 -9.10 2.07 0.06
CA LYS A 70 -8.41 0.77 -0.02
C LYS A 70 -7.26 0.81 -1.04
N TYR A 71 -7.46 1.45 -2.18
CA TYR A 71 -6.47 1.56 -3.24
C TYR A 71 -5.27 2.43 -2.84
N ASP A 72 -5.50 3.49 -2.06
CA ASP A 72 -4.46 4.37 -1.52
C ASP A 72 -3.80 3.83 -0.24
N LEU A 73 -4.11 2.61 0.21
CA LEU A 73 -3.64 2.09 1.50
C LEU A 73 -2.12 2.23 1.68
N LYS A 74 -1.34 1.92 0.63
CA LYS A 74 0.11 2.11 0.64
C LYS A 74 0.49 3.58 0.85
N GLY A 75 -0.14 4.50 0.13
CA GLY A 75 0.11 5.94 0.27
C GLY A 75 -0.27 6.46 1.65
N SER A 76 -1.42 6.04 2.17
CA SER A 76 -1.89 6.34 3.52
C SER A 76 -0.89 5.90 4.60
N ILE A 77 -0.35 4.67 4.49
CA ILE A 77 0.68 4.19 5.42
C ILE A 77 1.95 5.04 5.33
N MET A 78 2.38 5.41 4.12
CA MET A 78 3.57 6.26 3.93
C MET A 78 3.39 7.67 4.52
N ARG A 79 2.16 8.21 4.52
CA ARG A 79 1.84 9.53 5.09
C ARG A 79 1.88 9.57 6.62
N LEU A 80 1.84 8.42 7.30
CA LEU A 80 2.06 8.35 8.75
C LEU A 80 3.50 8.75 9.17
N GLY A 81 4.38 8.95 8.19
CA GLY A 81 5.64 9.67 8.37
C GLY A 81 6.86 8.78 8.14
N PRO A 82 7.97 9.37 7.67
CA PRO A 82 9.19 8.65 7.32
C PRO A 82 9.83 7.97 8.54
N ALA A 83 9.59 8.50 9.74
CA ALA A 83 10.08 7.95 10.99
C ALA A 83 9.54 6.55 11.32
N GLY A 84 8.42 6.10 10.72
CA GLY A 84 7.83 4.76 10.97
C GLY A 84 7.10 4.62 12.31
N TYR A 85 7.51 5.40 13.31
CA TYR A 85 7.00 5.34 14.68
C TYR A 85 5.47 5.50 14.81
N ALA A 86 4.84 6.33 13.99
CA ALA A 86 3.38 6.51 14.05
C ALA A 86 2.63 5.26 13.55
N PHE A 87 3.15 4.59 12.52
CA PHE A 87 2.60 3.32 12.04
C PHE A 87 2.77 2.22 13.09
N GLU A 88 3.95 2.11 13.69
CA GLU A 88 4.23 1.12 14.75
C GLU A 88 3.30 1.29 15.94
N LYS A 89 3.10 2.54 16.38
CA LYS A 89 2.16 2.90 17.44
C LYS A 89 0.73 2.51 17.10
N TYR A 90 0.25 2.95 15.95
CA TYR A 90 -1.11 2.67 15.51
C TYR A 90 -1.37 1.17 15.36
N PHE A 91 -0.51 0.48 14.61
CA PHE A 91 -0.65 -0.95 14.36
C PHE A 91 -0.52 -1.76 15.65
N GLY A 92 0.42 -1.36 16.52
CA GLY A 92 0.56 -1.96 17.84
C GLY A 92 -0.68 -1.79 18.72
N ALA A 93 -1.34 -0.63 18.68
CA ALA A 93 -2.60 -0.42 19.38
C ALA A 93 -3.73 -1.31 18.83
N VAL A 94 -3.87 -1.41 17.50
CA VAL A 94 -4.84 -2.31 16.86
C VAL A 94 -4.65 -3.76 17.28
N LEU A 95 -3.41 -4.24 17.34
CA LEU A 95 -3.09 -5.59 17.79
C LEU A 95 -3.38 -5.79 19.28
N LYS A 96 -3.10 -4.80 20.13
CA LYS A 96 -3.45 -4.85 21.56
C LYS A 96 -4.96 -4.99 21.75
N GLU A 97 -5.76 -4.18 21.07
CA GLU A 97 -7.23 -4.28 21.08
C GLU A 97 -7.74 -5.62 20.52
N SER A 98 -6.98 -6.24 19.62
CA SER A 98 -7.26 -7.59 19.10
C SER A 98 -6.84 -8.72 20.06
N GLY A 99 -6.40 -8.39 21.28
CA GLY A 99 -6.00 -9.33 22.32
C GLY A 99 -4.59 -9.91 22.15
N TYR A 100 -3.67 -9.18 21.52
CA TYR A 100 -2.26 -9.54 21.47
C TYR A 100 -1.46 -8.80 22.53
N LEU A 101 -0.48 -9.47 23.12
CA LEU A 101 0.62 -8.82 23.82
C LEU A 101 1.58 -8.22 22.79
N VAL A 102 1.72 -6.90 22.78
CA VAL A 102 2.51 -6.17 21.78
C VAL A 102 3.72 -5.48 22.40
N ARG A 103 4.89 -5.63 21.76
CA ARG A 103 6.10 -4.85 22.04
C ARG A 103 6.63 -4.21 20.77
N GLN A 104 7.16 -3.00 20.87
CA GLN A 104 7.70 -2.21 19.76
C GLN A 104 9.23 -2.08 19.87
N SER A 105 9.89 -1.78 18.74
CA SER A 105 11.32 -1.44 18.64
C SER A 105 12.23 -2.42 19.38
N ARG A 106 12.06 -3.73 19.12
CA ARG A 106 12.80 -4.79 19.79
C ARG A 106 14.01 -5.20 18.96
N ILE A 107 15.20 -5.17 19.56
CA ILE A 107 16.36 -5.86 18.99
C ILE A 107 16.26 -7.34 19.36
N VAL A 108 16.25 -8.19 18.34
CA VAL A 108 16.16 -9.65 18.47
C VAL A 108 17.38 -10.28 17.79
N GLN A 109 17.95 -11.31 18.41
CA GLN A 109 19.02 -12.10 17.80
C GLN A 109 18.41 -13.00 16.71
N GLY A 110 18.77 -12.75 15.45
CA GLY A 110 18.50 -13.66 14.35
C GLY A 110 19.56 -14.75 14.24
N ALA A 111 19.41 -15.61 13.24
CA ALA A 111 20.34 -16.71 12.99
C ALA A 111 21.79 -16.24 12.78
N CYS A 112 21.99 -15.11 12.09
CA CYS A 112 23.32 -14.61 11.73
C CYS A 112 23.63 -13.23 12.33
N VAL A 113 22.62 -12.37 12.51
CA VAL A 113 22.80 -10.99 12.98
C VAL A 113 21.66 -10.55 13.90
N ARG A 114 21.88 -9.47 14.65
CA ARG A 114 20.80 -8.79 15.37
C ARG A 114 19.90 -8.04 14.39
N HIS A 115 18.60 -8.18 14.57
CA HIS A 115 17.60 -7.48 13.80
C HIS A 115 16.80 -6.57 14.71
N GLU A 116 16.58 -5.34 14.27
CA GLU A 116 15.51 -4.52 14.81
C GLU A 116 14.17 -4.99 14.21
N ILE A 117 13.21 -5.23 15.11
CA ILE A 117 11.83 -5.57 14.78
C ILE A 117 10.95 -4.43 15.29
N ASP A 118 10.20 -3.83 14.37
CA ASP A 118 9.38 -2.65 14.65
C ASP A 118 8.19 -2.99 15.56
N VAL A 119 7.51 -4.12 15.30
CA VAL A 119 6.42 -4.63 16.13
C VAL A 119 6.49 -6.16 16.28
N THR A 120 6.46 -6.63 17.52
CA THR A 120 6.25 -8.03 17.89
C THR A 120 4.89 -8.18 18.56
N ALA A 121 4.16 -9.24 18.22
CA ALA A 121 2.86 -9.55 18.81
C ALA A 121 2.70 -11.03 19.13
N LYS A 122 2.19 -11.33 20.33
CA LYS A 122 1.99 -12.69 20.83
C LYS A 122 0.57 -12.86 21.38
N LYS A 123 -0.09 -13.97 21.08
CA LYS A 123 -1.40 -14.34 21.62
C LYS A 123 -1.34 -15.81 22.01
N GLU A 124 -1.91 -16.21 23.16
CA GLU A 124 -1.71 -17.54 23.74
C GLU A 124 -2.02 -18.70 22.77
N VAL A 125 -3.00 -18.52 21.89
CA VAL A 125 -3.51 -19.58 20.99
C VAL A 125 -2.99 -19.44 19.55
N ARG A 126 -2.14 -18.45 19.24
CA ARG A 126 -1.68 -18.17 17.86
C ARG A 126 -0.19 -17.83 17.79
N ALA A 127 0.42 -18.22 16.66
CA ALA A 127 1.82 -17.97 16.34
C ALA A 127 2.23 -16.49 16.48
N GLU A 128 3.50 -16.28 16.80
CA GLU A 128 4.11 -14.96 16.93
C GLU A 128 4.12 -14.23 15.58
N ALA A 129 3.68 -12.97 15.57
CA ALA A 129 3.68 -12.13 14.39
C ALA A 129 4.76 -11.05 14.49
N TYR A 130 5.50 -10.88 13.40
CA TYR A 130 6.60 -9.93 13.28
C TYR A 130 6.30 -8.98 12.12
N VAL A 131 6.33 -7.68 12.39
CA VAL A 131 6.23 -6.65 11.35
C VAL A 131 7.56 -5.91 11.26
N LYS A 132 8.06 -5.79 10.04
CA LYS A 132 9.29 -5.07 9.72
C LYS A 132 9.04 -4.13 8.55
N LYS A 133 9.61 -2.93 8.60
CA LYS A 133 9.63 -1.97 7.50
C LYS A 133 10.34 -2.57 6.28
N LEU A 134 9.78 -2.32 5.10
CA LEU A 134 10.36 -2.66 3.80
C LEU A 134 11.50 -1.71 3.43
#